data_AF-A0A385J780-F1
#
_entry.id   AF-A0A385J780-F1
#
_cell.length_a   1.000
_cell.length_b   1.000
_cell.length_c   1.000
_cell.angle_alpha   90.00
_cell.angle_beta   90.00
_cell.angle_gamma   90.00
#
_symmetry.space_group_name_H-M   'P 1'
#
loop_
_entity.id
_entity.type
_entity.pdbx_description
1 polymer ?
#
loop_
_entity_poly.entity_id
_entity_poly.type
_entity_poly.pdbx_seq_one_letter_code
_entity_poly.pdbx_strand_id
1 'polypeptide(L)' 'SIGSMISLFSVILFMIIIWESFISKRMLIFNTNFAMIEWIQNFPPLEHSYSEIPSILSK' A
#
# COMPACT_ATOMS: atom_id res chain seq x y z
N SER A 1 -31.61 1.79 -9.87
CA SER A 1 -31.14 2.62 -10.98
C SER A 1 -29.95 1.93 -11.64
N ILE A 2 -29.67 2.16 -12.93
CA ILE A 2 -28.54 1.47 -13.61
C ILE A 2 -27.19 1.77 -12.94
N GLY A 3 -27.03 3.00 -12.42
CA GLY A 3 -25.83 3.41 -11.69
C GLY A 3 -25.55 2.59 -10.42
N SER A 4 -26.59 2.17 -9.69
CA SER A 4 -26.40 1.36 -8.47
C SER A 4 -25.95 -0.07 -8.78
N MET A 5 -26.34 -0.61 -9.93
CA MET A 5 -25.85 -1.91 -10.40
C MET A 5 -24.37 -1.82 -10.78
N ILE A 6 -23.97 -0.76 -11.50
CA ILE A 6 -22.59 -0.51 -11.89
C ILE A 6 -21.68 -0.38 -10.65
N SER A 7 -22.11 0.37 -9.63
CA SER A 7 -21.35 0.50 -8.38
C SER A 7 -21.25 -0.82 -7.60
N LEU A 8 -22.30 -1.65 -7.65
CA LEU A 8 -22.25 -2.97 -7.01
C LEU A 8 -21.23 -3.88 -7.71
N PHE A 9 -21.20 -3.89 -9.04
CA PHE A 9 -20.21 -4.65 -9.79
C PHE A 9 -18.78 -4.15 -9.56
N SER A 10 -18.55 -2.84 -9.42
CA SER A 10 -17.21 -2.31 -9.16
C SER A 10 -16.66 -2.75 -7.80
N VAL A 11 -17.51 -2.81 -6.77
CA VAL A 11 -17.12 -3.29 -5.44
C VAL A 11 -16.79 -4.79 -5.46
N ILE A 12 -17.59 -5.60 -6.16
CA ILE A 12 -17.30 -7.04 -6.31
C ILE A 12 -15.96 -7.23 -7.03
N LEU A 13 -15.71 -6.50 -8.11
CA LEU A 13 -14.44 -6.54 -8.84
C LEU A 13 -13.27 -6.13 -7.93
N PHE A 14 -13.44 -5.06 -7.15
CA PHE A 14 -12.42 -4.58 -6.22
C PHE A 14 -12.04 -5.64 -5.17
N MET A 15 -13.03 -6.36 -4.63
CA MET A 15 -12.79 -7.46 -3.69
C MET A 15 -11.98 -8.60 -4.34
N ILE A 16 -12.26 -8.93 -5.61
CA ILE A 16 -11.50 -9.94 -6.35
C ILE A 16 -10.05 -9.51 -6.57
N ILE A 17 -9.82 -8.23 -6.91
CA ILE A 17 -8.46 -7.69 -7.10
C ILE A 17 -7.65 -7.79 -5.81
N ILE A 18 -8.24 -7.43 -4.67
CA ILE A 18 -7.57 -7.56 -3.35
C ILE A 18 -7.25 -9.02 -3.07
N TRP A 19 -8.22 -9.93 -3.25
CA TRP A 19 -8.02 -11.35 -2.99
C TRP A 19 -6.93 -11.97 -3.86
N GLU A 20 -6.90 -11.66 -5.16
CA GLU A 20 -5.84 -12.10 -6.08
C GLU A 20 -4.46 -11.58 -5.65
N SER A 21 -4.39 -10.30 -5.23
CA SER A 21 -3.12 -9.69 -4.82
C SER A 21 -2.46 -10.42 -3.64
N PHE A 22 -3.25 -10.92 -2.68
CA PHE A 22 -2.75 -11.68 -1.55
C PHE A 22 -2.27 -13.08 -1.94
N ILE A 23 -2.89 -13.71 -2.93
CA ILE A 23 -2.49 -15.05 -3.42
C ILE A 23 -1.18 -14.97 -4.20
N SER A 24 -1.05 -13.96 -5.06
CA SER A 24 0.08 -13.83 -5.99
C SER A 24 1.38 -13.35 -5.35
N LYS A 25 1.35 -12.85 -4.09
CA LYS A 25 2.53 -12.47 -3.29
C LYS A 25 3.62 -11.70 -4.06
N ARG A 26 3.21 -10.70 -4.84
CA ARG A 26 4.11 -9.89 -5.67
C ARG A 26 4.95 -8.97 -4.79
N MET A 27 6.27 -9.16 -4.81
CA MET A 27 7.22 -8.32 -4.07
C MET A 27 7.46 -6.98 -4.79
N LEU A 28 7.56 -5.89 -4.02
CA LEU A 28 7.92 -4.57 -4.53
C LEU A 28 9.44 -4.53 -4.80
N ILE A 29 9.83 -4.23 -6.04
CA ILE A 29 11.24 -4.20 -6.45
C ILE A 29 11.82 -2.77 -6.36
N PHE A 30 11.01 -1.76 -6.71
CA PHE A 30 11.41 -0.36 -6.66
C PHE A 30 10.23 0.49 -6.20
N ASN A 31 10.51 1.49 -5.36
CA ASN A 31 9.55 2.51 -4.97
C ASN A 31 9.97 3.84 -5.60
N THR A 32 9.04 4.55 -6.24
CA THR A 32 9.32 5.87 -6.84
C THR A 32 9.15 7.03 -5.85
N ASN A 33 8.55 6.78 -4.68
CA ASN A 33 8.16 7.81 -3.71
C ASN A 33 9.16 7.94 -2.55
N PHE A 34 10.43 8.20 -2.83
CA PHE A 34 11.47 8.37 -1.79
C PHE A 34 11.33 9.63 -0.94
N ALA A 35 10.45 10.56 -1.32
CA ALA A 35 10.27 11.83 -0.62
C ALA A 35 9.58 11.69 0.76
N MET A 36 8.97 10.54 1.07
CA MET A 36 8.37 10.30 2.39
C MET A 36 9.09 9.16 3.12
N ILE A 37 9.26 9.32 4.43
CA ILE A 37 10.05 8.41 5.28
C ILE A 37 9.45 6.99 5.35
N GLU A 38 8.12 6.86 5.24
CA GLU A 38 7.41 5.57 5.28
C GLU A 38 7.76 4.70 4.07
N TRP A 39 7.99 5.32 2.92
CA TRP A 39 8.28 4.63 1.65
C TRP A 39 9.73 4.12 1.53
N ILE A 40 10.59 4.49 2.49
CA ILE A 40 11.97 4.01 2.63
C ILE A 40 12.04 2.75 3.51
N GLN A 41 10.97 2.42 4.25
CA GLN A 41 10.92 1.21 5.07
C GLN A 41 10.74 -0.06 4.22
N ASN A 42 10.98 -1.21 4.85
CA ASN A 42 10.68 -2.51 4.26
C ASN A 42 9.15 -2.71 4.10
N PHE A 43 8.75 -3.57 3.16
CA PHE A 43 7.37 -4.00 2.99
C PHE A 43 7.27 -5.52 3.27
N PRO A 44 6.76 -5.95 4.43
CA PRO A 44 6.19 -5.16 5.53
C PRO A 44 7.25 -4.49 6.42
N PRO A 45 6.88 -3.43 7.17
CA PRO A 45 7.78 -2.81 8.13
C PRO A 45 8.06 -3.76 9.29
N LEU A 46 9.22 -3.59 9.91
CA LEU A 46 9.58 -4.30 11.14
C LEU A 46 8.79 -3.73 12.33
N GLU A 47 8.54 -4.55 13.36
CA GLU A 47 7.83 -4.14 14.59
C GLU A 47 8.52 -2.95 15.27
N HIS A 48 9.85 -2.97 15.32
CA HIS A 48 10.68 -1.81 15.64
C HIS A 48 11.25 -1.24 14.34
N SER A 49 10.49 -0.35 13.70
CA SER A 49 10.79 0.11 12.34
C SER A 49 11.95 1.11 12.25
N TYR A 50 12.35 1.73 13.38
CA TYR A 50 13.45 2.69 13.44
C TYR A 50 14.37 2.37 14.62
N SER A 51 15.68 2.41 14.38
CA SER A 51 16.70 2.31 15.44
C SER A 51 16.84 3.60 16.25
N GLU A 52 16.51 4.72 15.63
CA GLU A 52 16.62 6.07 16.20
C GLU A 52 15.49 6.96 15.65
N ILE A 53 15.15 8.01 16.37
CA ILE A 53 14.07 8.92 15.96
C ILE A 53 14.50 9.61 14.65
N PRO A 54 13.73 9.48 13.56
CA PRO A 54 14.08 10.16 12.32
C PRO A 54 14.07 11.67 12.55
N SER A 55 15.22 12.32 12.34
CA SER A 55 15.33 13.76 12.47
C SER A 55 14.67 14.43 11.27
N ILE A 56 13.48 14.95 11.49
CA ILE A 56 12.84 15.85 10.54
C ILE A 56 13.57 17.18 10.66
N LEU A 57 14.36 17.55 9.64
CA LEU A 57 14.91 18.89 9.55
C LEU A 57 13.77 19.86 9.17
N SER A 58 12.95 20.23 10.15
CA SER A 58 12.09 21.41 10.03
C SER A 58 12.97 22.63 10.26
N LYS A 59 13.31 23.32 9.17
CA LYS A 59 13.93 24.64 9.25
C LYS A 59 12.84 25.70 9.25
#